data_AF-A0A378VU97-F1
#
_entry.id   AF-A0A378VU97-F1
#
_cell.length_a   1.000
_cell.length_b   1.000
_cell.length_c   1.000
_cell.angle_alpha   90.00
_cell.angle_beta   90.00
_cell.angle_gamma   90.00
#
_symmetry.space_group_name_H-M   'P 1'
#
loop_
_entity.id
_entity.type
_entity.pdbx_description
1 polymer ?
#
loop_
_entity_poly.entity_id
_entity_poly.type
_entity_poly.pdbx_seq_one_letter_code
_entity_poly.pdbx_strand_id
1 'polypeptide(L)' 'MVSDSAMTADGLSTGLFVLGQTEALRLAEQEKLAVFLIVRDKDGYRTAMSSEFAKLLR' A
#
# COMPACT_ATOMS: atom_id res chain seq x y z
N MET A 1 1.72 -2.43 -4.90
CA MET A 1 0.51 -1.64 -5.26
C MET A 1 0.12 -1.95 -6.69
N VAL A 2 -1.14 -1.67 -7.06
CA VAL A 2 -1.64 -1.88 -8.44
C VAL A 2 -1.93 -0.51 -9.06
N SER A 3 -1.49 -0.30 -10.31
CA SER A 3 -1.69 0.93 -11.09
C SER A 3 -1.63 0.59 -12.58
N ASP A 4 -2.21 1.44 -13.43
CA ASP A 4 -2.25 1.28 -14.89
C ASP A 4 -0.88 1.43 -15.56
N SER A 5 0.12 1.98 -14.84
CA SER A 5 1.49 2.13 -15.31
C SER A 5 2.48 1.54 -14.31
N ALA A 6 3.38 0.70 -14.82
CA ALA A 6 4.47 0.12 -14.02
C ALA A 6 5.40 1.20 -13.43
N MET A 7 5.67 2.28 -14.18
CA MET A 7 6.49 3.41 -13.71
C MET A 7 5.86 4.10 -12.50
N THR A 8 4.53 4.28 -12.54
CA THR A 8 3.76 4.89 -11.44
C THR A 8 3.73 3.97 -10.22
N ALA A 9 3.53 2.67 -10.43
CA ALA A 9 3.57 1.69 -9.35
C ALA A 9 4.93 1.66 -8.63
N ASP A 10 6.03 1.72 -9.38
CA ASP A 10 7.39 1.68 -8.83
C ASP A 10 7.70 2.91 -7.97
N GLY A 11 7.50 4.12 -8.53
CA GLY A 11 7.77 5.37 -7.82
C GLY A 11 6.92 5.56 -6.57
N LEU A 12 5.62 5.26 -6.65
CA LEU A 12 4.72 5.36 -5.50
C LEU A 12 5.01 4.29 -4.44
N SER A 13 5.38 3.07 -4.84
CA SER A 13 5.76 2.02 -3.87
C SER A 13 6.97 2.44 -3.03
N THR A 14 7.96 3.08 -3.64
CA THR A 14 9.14 3.59 -2.95
C THR A 14 8.78 4.73 -2.01
N GLY A 15 7.95 5.69 -2.45
CA GLY A 15 7.49 6.79 -1.60
C GLY A 15 6.68 6.31 -0.39
N LEU A 16 5.76 5.36 -0.60
CA LEU A 16 4.95 4.77 0.46
C LEU A 16 5.79 3.97 1.46
N PHE A 17 6.86 3.31 1.02
CA PHE A 17 7.78 2.61 1.92
C PHE A 17 8.50 3.58 2.88
N VAL A 18 8.93 4.74 2.39
CA VAL A 18 9.61 5.77 3.21
C VAL A 18 8.68 6.40 4.25
N LEU A 19 7.41 6.60 3.91
CA LEU A 19 6.40 7.18 4.82
C LEU A 19 6.09 6.28 6.04
N GLY A 20 6.43 4.99 5.96
CA GLY A 20 6.06 4.02 6.98
C GLY A 20 4.58 3.64 6.91
N GLN A 21 4.22 2.54 7.58
CA GLN A 21 2.94 1.87 7.35
C GLN A 21 1.71 2.76 7.57
N THR A 22 1.65 3.47 8.69
CA THR A 22 0.45 4.21 9.10
C THR A 22 0.13 5.32 8.10
N GLU A 23 1.15 6.10 7.73
CA GLU A 23 0.97 7.19 6.77
C GLU A 23 0.81 6.71 5.33
N ALA A 24 1.50 5.63 4.97
CA ALA A 24 1.30 4.99 3.67
C ALA A 24 -0.16 4.54 3.48
N LEU A 25 -0.75 3.92 4.49
CA LEU A 25 -2.15 3.47 4.42
C LEU A 25 -3.12 4.66 4.40
N ARG A 26 -2.88 5.70 5.23
CA ARG A 26 -3.72 6.90 5.24
C ARG A 26 -3.71 7.60 3.88
N LEU A 27 -2.54 7.78 3.28
CA LEU A 27 -2.40 8.37 1.95
C LEU A 27 -3.06 7.49 0.88
N ALA A 28 -2.89 6.17 0.97
CA ALA A 28 -3.53 5.24 0.04
C ALA A 28 -5.07 5.33 0.08
N GLU A 29 -5.68 5.51 1.25
CA GLU A 29 -7.12 5.75 1.36
C GLU A 29 -7.53 7.11 0.77
N GLN A 30 -6.77 8.17 1.03
CA GLN A 30 -7.07 9.51 0.52
C GLN A 30 -7.01 9.57 -1.00
N GLU A 31 -5.97 9.00 -1.58
CA GLU A 31 -5.70 9.02 -3.02
C GLU A 31 -6.36 7.87 -3.77
N LYS A 32 -7.14 7.02 -3.08
CA LYS A 32 -7.80 5.84 -3.65
C LYS A 32 -6.81 4.93 -4.39
N LEU A 33 -5.66 4.67 -3.78
CA LEU A 33 -4.63 3.81 -4.33
C LEU A 33 -4.85 2.36 -3.85
N ALA A 34 -4.74 1.40 -4.76
CA ALA A 34 -4.77 -0.02 -4.43
C ALA A 34 -3.41 -0.47 -3.88
N VAL A 35 -3.29 -0.50 -2.55
CA VAL A 35 -2.05 -0.77 -1.82
C VAL A 35 -2.22 -1.98 -0.91
N PHE A 36 -1.22 -2.86 -0.93
CA PHE A 36 -1.07 -3.97 0.00
C PHE A 36 0.30 -3.86 0.64
N LEU A 37 0.35 -3.87 1.97
CA LEU A 37 1.53 -3.69 2.79
C LEU A 37 1.77 -4.97 3.59
N ILE A 38 3.01 -5.46 3.55
CA ILE A 38 3.51 -6.50 4.45
C ILE A 38 4.48 -5.81 5.39
N VAL A 39 4.18 -5.83 6.69
CA VAL A 39 4.95 -5.12 7.70
C VAL A 39 5.51 -6.09 8.72
N ARG A 40 6.80 -5.95 9.01
CA ARG A 40 7.47 -6.73 10.03
C ARG A 40 7.10 -6.18 11.40
N ASP A 41 6.59 -7.05 12.26
CA ASP A 41 6.34 -6.78 13.67
C ASP A 41 7.32 -7.58 14.53
N LYS A 42 7.33 -7.35 15.86
CA LYS A 42 8.27 -8.00 16.78
C LYS A 42 8.20 -9.52 16.75
N ASP A 43 7.00 -10.08 16.57
CA ASP A 43 6.73 -11.52 16.61
C ASP A 43 6.41 -12.13 15.23
N GLY A 44 6.57 -11.37 14.13
CA GLY A 44 6.32 -11.91 12.79
C GLY A 44 6.01 -10.86 11.73
N TYR A 45 5.02 -11.15 10.88
CA TYR A 45 4.56 -10.25 9.83
C TYR A 45 3.08 -9.98 9.99
N ARG A 46 2.68 -8.73 9.80
CA ARG A 46 1.29 -8.30 9.71
C ARG A 46 1.03 -7.67 8.36
N THR A 47 -0.15 -7.87 7.82
CA THR A 47 -0.56 -7.28 6.54
C THR A 47 -1.56 -6.16 6.76
N ALA A 48 -1.50 -5.13 5.93
CA ALA A 48 -2.52 -4.10 5.85
C ALA A 48 -2.80 -3.81 4.38
N MET A 49 -4.06 -3.49 4.05
CA MET A 49 -4.45 -3.21 2.68
C MET A 49 -5.45 -2.06 2.63
N SER A 50 -5.45 -1.33 1.51
CA SER A 50 -6.40 -0.26 1.30
C SER A 50 -7.77 -0.79 0.87
N SER A 51 -8.81 0.03 1.05
CA SER A 51 -10.17 -0.24 0.60
C SER A 51 -10.23 -0.51 -0.90
N GLU A 52 -9.42 0.19 -1.70
CA GLU A 52 -9.34 -0.03 -3.15
C GLU A 52 -8.69 -1.36 -3.51
N PHE A 53 -7.68 -1.80 -2.76
CA PHE A 53 -7.08 -3.12 -2.97
C PHE A 53 -8.09 -4.23 -2.64
N ALA A 54 -8.89 -4.07 -1.58
CA ALA A 54 -9.92 -5.04 -1.20
C ALA A 54 -11.00 -5.24 -2.28
N LYS A 55 -11.31 -4.20 -3.07
CA LYS A 55 -12.27 -4.31 -4.19
C LYS A 55 -11.75 -5.18 -5.34
N LEU A 56 -10.43 -5.26 -5.52
CA LEU A 56 -9.80 -6.10 -6.56
C LEU A 56 -9.81 -7.59 -6.23
N LEU A 57 -10.03 -7.94 -4.96
CA LEU A 57 -10.07 -9.33 -4.48
C LEU A 57 -11.48 -9.95 -4.54
N ARG A 58 -12.46 -9.22 -5.08
CA ARG A 58 -13.84 -9.69 -5.26
C ARG A 58 -14.08 -10.27 -6.65
#